data_AF-A0A485LN28-F1
#
_entry.id   AF-A0A485LN28-F1
#
_cell.length_a   1.000
_cell.length_b   1.000
_cell.length_c   1.000
_cell.angle_alpha   90.00
_cell.angle_beta   90.00
_cell.angle_gamma   90.00
#
_symmetry.space_group_name_H-M   'P 1'
#
loop_
_entity.id
_entity.type
_entity.pdbx_description
1 polymer ?
#
loop_
_entity_poly.entity_id
_entity_poly.type
_entity_poly.pdbx_seq_one_letter_code
_entity_poly.pdbx_strand_id
1 'polypeptide(L)'
;MKNIPCPVSVKTLAAAGFELLQTITTQNISSAETFLNISSSYMASNHFALPTAWKNDTQWLTSGGNILCSDFEKPPSLNQGALTYTGRFTTCGGFVTAQFLPAKSKVIIAATVANLNAENLGAVCDHHTSQTCQSAFVGQSVTFIRTFISPSDMDHLQQLGAPAMNDVIRLKISLFQYARANTASPLQMLLFYFFDPTDPTFDFWSWLYVMEWAVGFREAISFQGDVGTVNVISEWVGSELQEVDVGELPTTFATYALGGVLYVTGVMLAISVLLFISILFSRGHVEGLNIFELNRVAGIVWVGRGMLFLRGITALCLLCTTTLHLELHNYAVNFYTREAPWYKTILGAGETGWIVYILNDIVMVWTREYSSWYCTGCGLLAWLVVAVLTLVQPVAHRATMDPQCQFDQVDFQVVCQSGVIYIGQSSRLFWVLGIIIICIAGSYIVVRIAKLAVHDEGDSLLLSSGAKYLFDRKPWIHHGVYYIDPASAILNGMITFHWKRKIYIMDIKTWRFFSIEADEGVPPSIYFSLPLTE
;
A
#
# COMPACT_ATOMS: atom_id res chain seq x y z
N MET A 1 26.63 31.99 6.40
CA MET A 1 25.45 31.53 5.65
C MET A 1 24.52 30.78 6.61
N LYS A 2 23.23 31.11 6.65
CA LYS A 2 22.22 30.44 7.51
C LYS A 2 20.96 30.15 6.69
N ASN A 3 20.37 28.97 6.85
CA ASN A 3 19.04 28.69 6.31
C ASN A 3 17.99 29.54 7.06
N ILE A 4 17.03 30.08 6.32
CA ILE A 4 15.86 30.76 6.89
C ILE A 4 14.67 29.78 6.73
N PRO A 5 14.05 29.34 7.83
CA PRO A 5 12.89 28.46 7.75
C PRO A 5 11.70 29.20 7.16
N CYS A 6 10.94 28.51 6.30
CA CYS A 6 9.69 29.05 5.76
C CYS A 6 8.68 29.31 6.90
N PRO A 7 8.08 30.53 6.98
CA PRO A 7 7.11 30.87 8.02
C PRO A 7 5.96 29.87 8.11
N VAL A 8 5.47 29.63 9.32
CA VAL A 8 4.31 28.76 9.56
C VAL A 8 3.08 29.27 8.81
N SER A 9 2.87 30.57 8.77
CA SER A 9 1.79 31.23 8.04
C SER A 9 1.77 30.88 6.55
N VAL A 10 2.95 30.88 5.90
CA VAL A 10 3.10 30.47 4.49
C VAL A 10 2.79 28.97 4.32
N LYS A 11 3.28 28.12 5.22
CA LYS A 11 3.01 26.67 5.17
C LYS A 11 1.53 26.36 5.36
N THR A 12 0.85 27.07 6.28
CA THR A 12 -0.60 26.94 6.51
C THR A 12 -1.39 27.36 5.27
N LEU A 13 -1.01 28.46 4.63
CA LEU A 13 -1.61 28.89 3.37
C LEU A 13 -1.43 27.85 2.25
N ALA A 14 -0.21 27.34 2.08
CA ALA A 14 0.07 26.32 1.08
C ALA A 14 -0.75 25.05 1.31
N ALA A 15 -0.81 24.57 2.56
CA ALA A 15 -1.61 23.40 2.95
C ALA A 15 -3.11 23.59 2.64
N ALA A 16 -3.70 24.71 3.06
CA ALA A 16 -5.09 25.03 2.79
C ALA A 16 -5.39 25.11 1.29
N GLY A 17 -4.48 25.72 0.51
CA GLY A 17 -4.61 25.81 -0.94
C GLY A 17 -4.55 24.45 -1.64
N PHE A 18 -3.63 23.56 -1.24
CA PHE A 18 -3.54 22.22 -1.80
C PHE A 18 -4.75 21.35 -1.42
N GLU A 19 -5.20 21.42 -0.17
CA GLU A 19 -6.39 20.70 0.30
C GLU A 19 -7.66 21.13 -0.46
N LEU A 20 -7.84 22.43 -0.66
CA LEU A 20 -8.95 22.98 -1.45
C LEU A 20 -8.91 22.46 -2.89
N LEU A 21 -7.76 22.55 -3.56
CA LEU A 21 -7.63 22.08 -4.94
C LEU A 21 -7.86 20.58 -5.07
N GLN A 22 -7.35 19.79 -4.13
CA GLN A 22 -7.57 18.35 -4.10
C GLN A 22 -9.06 18.04 -3.88
N THR A 23 -9.74 18.77 -3.01
CA THR A 23 -11.18 18.62 -2.77
C THR A 23 -12.00 18.94 -4.02
N ILE A 24 -11.72 20.06 -4.68
CA ILE A 24 -12.44 20.48 -5.90
C ILE A 24 -12.24 19.46 -7.03
N THR A 25 -10.98 19.10 -7.30
CA THR A 25 -10.63 18.19 -8.41
C THR A 25 -11.11 16.76 -8.18
N THR A 26 -11.22 16.31 -6.94
CA THR A 26 -11.76 14.97 -6.65
C THR A 26 -13.29 14.91 -6.72
N GLN A 27 -13.99 15.98 -6.34
CA GLN A 27 -15.45 16.02 -6.31
C GLN A 27 -16.09 16.30 -7.67
N ASN A 28 -15.42 17.04 -8.57
CA ASN A 28 -16.00 17.46 -9.85
C ASN A 28 -15.10 17.10 -11.05
N ILE A 29 -15.59 16.20 -11.91
CA ILE A 29 -14.90 15.72 -13.12
C ILE A 29 -14.53 16.88 -14.05
N SER A 30 -15.44 17.83 -14.26
CA SER A 30 -15.21 18.97 -15.14
C SER A 30 -14.09 19.86 -14.61
N SER A 31 -13.97 19.99 -13.29
CA SER A 31 -12.86 20.74 -12.67
C SER A 31 -11.53 20.01 -12.87
N ALA A 32 -11.50 18.68 -12.70
CA ALA A 32 -10.28 17.89 -12.91
C ALA A 32 -9.81 17.95 -14.37
N GLU A 33 -10.72 17.82 -15.33
CA GLU A 33 -10.42 17.93 -16.76
C GLU A 33 -9.90 19.34 -17.11
N THR A 34 -10.56 20.39 -16.62
CA THR A 34 -10.12 21.77 -16.84
C THR A 34 -8.74 22.01 -16.23
N PHE A 35 -8.50 21.53 -15.01
CA PHE A 35 -7.20 21.64 -14.32
C PHE A 35 -6.09 20.93 -15.12
N LEU A 36 -6.35 19.74 -15.67
CA LEU A 36 -5.41 19.04 -16.52
C LEU A 36 -5.13 19.78 -17.83
N ASN A 37 -6.14 20.41 -18.42
CA ASN A 37 -6.01 21.13 -19.68
C ASN A 37 -5.29 22.49 -19.55
N ILE A 38 -5.03 22.99 -18.33
CA ILE A 38 -4.15 24.15 -18.13
C ILE A 38 -2.78 23.85 -18.72
N SER A 39 -2.33 24.69 -19.66
CA SER A 39 -1.09 24.52 -20.40
C SER A 39 0.13 24.49 -19.47
N SER A 40 0.98 23.48 -19.62
CA SER A 40 2.27 23.35 -18.93
C SER A 40 3.47 23.78 -19.78
N SER A 41 3.27 24.11 -21.06
CA SER A 41 4.37 24.30 -22.03
C SER A 41 5.32 25.46 -21.70
N TYR A 42 4.87 26.42 -20.89
CA TYR A 42 5.68 27.56 -20.43
C TYR A 42 6.05 27.48 -18.94
N MET A 43 5.58 26.46 -18.23
CA MET A 43 6.11 26.09 -16.91
C MET A 43 7.43 25.33 -17.04
N ALA A 44 8.00 25.18 -18.25
CA ALA A 44 9.14 24.29 -18.53
C ALA A 44 10.36 25.00 -19.13
N SER A 45 10.37 26.33 -19.24
CA SER A 45 11.22 27.02 -20.23
C SER A 45 12.15 28.11 -19.70
N ASN A 46 12.57 28.09 -18.43
CA ASN A 46 13.43 29.09 -17.76
C ASN A 46 12.70 30.33 -17.22
N HIS A 47 13.32 30.99 -16.24
CA HIS A 47 12.77 32.15 -15.54
C HIS A 47 12.86 33.43 -16.39
N PHE A 48 11.74 33.77 -16.99
CA PHE A 48 11.59 34.95 -17.84
C PHE A 48 10.64 36.02 -17.26
N ALA A 49 10.26 35.88 -15.99
CA ALA A 49 9.45 36.90 -15.30
C ALA A 49 10.36 37.86 -14.54
N LEU A 50 10.57 39.07 -15.06
CA LEU A 50 11.48 40.04 -14.44
C LEU A 50 10.68 41.12 -13.69
N PRO A 51 11.11 41.52 -12.49
CA PRO A 51 10.59 42.72 -11.83
C PRO A 51 10.72 43.95 -12.71
N THR A 52 9.86 44.95 -12.51
CA THR A 52 9.81 46.18 -13.31
C THR A 52 11.16 46.89 -13.34
N ALA A 53 11.87 46.93 -12.20
CA ALA A 53 13.21 47.50 -12.11
C ALA A 53 14.20 46.81 -13.06
N TRP A 54 14.23 45.48 -13.07
CA TRP A 54 15.13 44.70 -13.94
C TRP A 54 14.71 44.77 -15.41
N LYS A 55 13.41 44.90 -15.68
CA LYS A 55 12.86 45.09 -17.02
C LYS A 55 13.28 46.44 -17.63
N ASN A 56 13.33 47.50 -16.83
CA ASN A 56 13.83 48.81 -17.27
C ASN A 56 15.32 48.77 -17.63
N ASP A 57 16.07 47.86 -17.01
CA ASP A 57 17.50 47.66 -17.20
C ASP A 57 17.86 46.46 -18.10
N THR A 58 16.95 46.06 -19.00
CA THR A 58 17.12 44.87 -19.89
C THR A 58 18.41 44.79 -20.70
N GLN A 59 19.09 45.92 -20.92
CA GLN A 59 20.37 46.01 -21.64
C GLN A 59 21.59 45.72 -20.76
N TRP A 60 21.42 45.70 -19.44
CA TRP A 60 22.50 45.40 -18.51
C TRP A 60 22.95 43.96 -18.65
N LEU A 61 24.25 43.75 -18.51
CA LEU A 61 24.89 42.46 -18.63
C LEU A 61 24.85 41.72 -17.29
N THR A 62 24.22 40.55 -17.24
CA THR A 62 24.14 39.69 -16.05
C THR A 62 25.34 38.78 -15.95
N SER A 63 26.15 38.95 -14.90
CA SER A 63 27.38 38.18 -14.67
C SER A 63 27.24 37.01 -13.69
N GLY A 64 26.01 36.68 -13.24
CA GLY A 64 25.70 35.47 -12.47
C GLY A 64 24.58 35.68 -11.44
N GLY A 65 23.86 34.63 -11.04
CA GLY A 65 22.82 34.68 -10.00
C GLY A 65 23.19 33.99 -8.69
N ASN A 66 24.37 33.35 -8.63
CA ASN A 66 24.88 32.72 -7.43
C ASN A 66 25.84 33.65 -6.71
N ILE A 67 25.49 34.08 -5.49
CA ILE A 67 26.31 34.98 -4.67
C ILE A 67 27.69 34.39 -4.34
N LEU A 68 27.82 33.06 -4.38
CA LEU A 68 29.06 32.32 -4.12
C LEU A 68 29.99 32.24 -5.34
N CYS A 69 29.55 32.66 -6.51
CA CYS A 69 30.32 32.61 -7.75
C CYS A 69 30.90 33.99 -8.11
N SER A 70 32.06 33.98 -8.77
CA SER A 70 32.62 35.16 -9.43
C SER A 70 31.87 35.46 -10.73
N ASP A 71 32.14 36.63 -11.33
CA ASP A 71 31.72 36.92 -12.69
C ASP A 71 32.38 35.98 -13.72
N PHE A 72 31.80 35.92 -14.92
CA PHE A 72 32.29 35.09 -16.03
C PHE A 72 32.35 35.87 -17.34
N GLU A 73 33.14 35.37 -18.29
CA GLU A 73 33.38 36.03 -19.58
C GLU A 73 32.12 36.03 -20.47
N LYS A 74 31.88 37.16 -21.15
CA LYS A 74 30.74 37.38 -22.07
C LYS A 74 29.35 37.18 -21.40
N PRO A 75 29.04 37.95 -20.34
CA PRO A 75 27.72 37.90 -19.71
C PRO A 75 26.61 38.26 -20.73
N PRO A 76 25.50 37.52 -20.76
CA PRO A 76 24.32 37.89 -21.55
C PRO A 76 23.64 39.12 -20.94
N SER A 77 22.67 39.69 -21.66
CA SER A 77 21.82 40.76 -21.15
C SER A 77 20.62 40.23 -20.36
N LEU A 78 20.11 41.04 -19.42
CA LEU A 78 18.92 40.71 -18.59
C LEU A 78 17.69 40.29 -19.41
N ASN A 79 17.53 40.81 -20.64
CA ASN A 79 16.43 40.40 -21.53
C ASN A 79 16.42 38.90 -21.90
N GLN A 80 17.51 38.17 -21.69
CA GLN A 80 17.61 36.73 -21.90
C GLN A 80 17.19 35.91 -20.66
N GLY A 81 16.63 36.56 -19.64
CA GLY A 81 16.17 35.96 -18.40
C GLY A 81 17.19 36.09 -17.27
N ALA A 82 16.76 35.78 -16.04
CA ALA A 82 17.68 35.74 -14.91
C ALA A 82 18.61 34.52 -15.02
N LEU A 83 19.85 34.66 -14.56
CA LEU A 83 20.79 33.56 -14.46
C LEU A 83 20.52 32.72 -13.21
N THR A 84 21.02 31.49 -13.22
CA THR A 84 20.82 30.54 -12.12
C THR A 84 21.10 31.15 -10.77
N TYR A 85 20.13 31.02 -9.87
CA TYR A 85 20.20 31.56 -8.52
C TYR A 85 21.20 30.79 -7.66
N THR A 86 21.40 31.28 -6.44
CA THR A 86 22.30 30.65 -5.45
C THR A 86 21.85 29.22 -5.16
N GLY A 87 22.73 28.23 -5.29
CA GLY A 87 22.35 26.83 -5.06
C GLY A 87 23.56 25.92 -4.90
N ARG A 88 23.38 24.80 -4.21
CA ARG A 88 24.43 23.78 -3.99
C ARG A 88 24.91 23.15 -5.30
N PHE A 89 24.01 22.98 -6.25
CA PHE A 89 24.27 22.36 -7.55
C PHE A 89 24.53 23.38 -8.67
N THR A 90 24.50 24.68 -8.36
CA THR A 90 24.75 25.74 -9.34
C THR A 90 26.23 25.83 -9.63
N THR A 91 26.63 25.52 -10.87
CA THR A 91 28.01 25.65 -11.32
C THR A 91 28.38 27.11 -11.62
N CYS A 92 29.58 27.53 -11.24
CA CYS A 92 30.11 28.85 -11.57
C CYS A 92 30.69 28.87 -13.01
N GLY A 93 30.81 30.06 -13.60
CA GLY A 93 31.58 30.25 -14.83
C GLY A 93 30.83 29.98 -16.15
N GLY A 94 29.50 29.85 -16.12
CA GLY A 94 28.71 29.54 -17.31
C GLY A 94 27.42 30.33 -17.42
N PHE A 95 26.92 30.46 -18.65
CA PHE A 95 25.60 31.00 -18.95
C PHE A 95 24.55 29.90 -18.81
N VAL A 96 23.87 29.88 -17.66
CA VAL A 96 22.69 29.04 -17.42
C VAL A 96 21.58 29.93 -16.86
N THR A 97 20.41 29.87 -17.46
CA THR A 97 19.24 30.62 -17.01
C THR A 97 18.60 29.93 -15.80
N ALA A 98 18.05 30.73 -14.88
CA ALA A 98 17.36 30.21 -13.71
C ALA A 98 16.17 29.35 -14.11
N GLN A 99 15.96 28.26 -13.39
CA GLN A 99 14.82 27.39 -13.63
C GLN A 99 13.61 27.95 -12.90
N PHE A 100 12.44 27.87 -13.52
CA PHE A 100 11.19 28.29 -12.89
C PHE A 100 10.06 27.41 -13.43
N LEU A 101 9.71 26.39 -12.65
CA LEU A 101 8.74 25.37 -13.03
C LEU A 101 7.61 25.26 -11.99
N PRO A 102 6.79 26.32 -11.82
CA PRO A 102 5.70 26.27 -10.87
C PRO A 102 4.66 25.23 -11.30
N ALA A 103 4.27 24.35 -10.38
CA ALA A 103 3.19 23.42 -10.63
C ALA A 103 1.85 24.17 -10.79
N LYS A 104 0.92 23.61 -11.58
CA LYS A 104 -0.42 24.18 -11.83
C LYS A 104 -1.16 24.58 -10.55
N SER A 105 -1.06 23.75 -9.52
CA SER A 105 -1.64 24.02 -8.20
C SER A 105 -1.06 25.28 -7.56
N LYS A 106 0.26 25.47 -7.61
CA LYS A 106 0.92 26.69 -7.08
C LYS A 106 0.50 27.94 -7.85
N VAL A 107 0.34 27.84 -9.17
CA VAL A 107 -0.16 28.95 -10.01
C VAL A 107 -1.56 29.38 -9.60
N ILE A 108 -2.45 28.43 -9.38
CA ILE A 108 -3.83 28.73 -8.96
C ILE A 108 -3.83 29.36 -7.56
N ILE A 109 -3.13 28.77 -6.58
CA ILE A 109 -3.06 29.31 -5.21
C ILE A 109 -2.46 30.73 -5.23
N ALA A 110 -1.35 30.93 -5.93
CA ALA A 110 -0.71 32.25 -6.06
C ALA A 110 -1.64 33.28 -6.72
N ALA A 111 -2.35 32.90 -7.79
CA ALA A 111 -3.30 33.78 -8.46
C ALA A 111 -4.51 34.13 -7.57
N THR A 112 -5.02 33.18 -6.78
CA THR A 112 -6.12 33.44 -5.83
C THR A 112 -5.69 34.42 -4.74
N VAL A 113 -4.52 34.21 -4.14
CA VAL A 113 -4.02 35.05 -3.03
C VAL A 113 -3.58 36.43 -3.51
N ALA A 114 -3.01 36.53 -4.71
CA ALA A 114 -2.69 37.81 -5.35
C ALA A 114 -3.93 38.53 -5.92
N ASN A 115 -5.13 37.97 -5.73
CA ASN A 115 -6.40 38.51 -6.21
C ASN A 115 -6.38 38.81 -7.74
N LEU A 116 -5.85 37.88 -8.52
CA LEU A 116 -5.80 38.02 -9.98
C LEU A 116 -7.20 37.92 -10.60
N ASN A 117 -7.47 38.85 -11.52
CA ASN A 117 -8.70 38.96 -12.29
C ASN A 117 -8.36 39.41 -13.73
N ALA A 118 -9.37 39.55 -14.58
CA ALA A 118 -9.17 39.93 -15.98
C ALA A 118 -8.61 41.36 -16.16
N GLU A 119 -8.76 42.24 -15.16
CA GLU A 119 -8.30 43.64 -15.24
C GLU A 119 -6.80 43.76 -14.93
N ASN A 120 -6.31 43.02 -13.93
CA ASN A 120 -4.90 43.06 -13.53
C ASN A 120 -4.01 42.00 -14.20
N LEU A 121 -4.60 41.01 -14.88
CA LEU A 121 -3.86 39.95 -15.60
C LEU A 121 -2.85 40.51 -16.60
N GLY A 122 -3.19 41.61 -17.28
CA GLY A 122 -2.30 42.25 -18.24
C GLY A 122 -0.99 42.70 -17.59
N ALA A 123 -1.11 43.49 -16.51
CA ALA A 123 0.04 44.03 -15.79
C ALA A 123 0.92 42.93 -15.16
N VAL A 124 0.32 41.86 -14.63
CA VAL A 124 1.08 40.72 -14.10
C VAL A 124 1.85 40.00 -15.21
N CYS A 125 1.21 39.81 -16.36
CA CYS A 125 1.82 39.16 -17.51
C CYS A 125 2.86 40.02 -18.23
N ASP A 126 2.84 41.34 -18.06
CA ASP A 126 3.87 42.23 -18.62
C ASP A 126 5.26 41.96 -18.03
N HIS A 127 5.36 41.36 -16.85
CA HIS A 127 6.64 40.93 -16.28
C HIS A 127 7.26 39.75 -17.04
N HIS A 128 6.46 38.95 -17.74
CA HIS A 128 6.91 37.79 -18.48
C HIS A 128 7.31 38.17 -19.91
N THR A 129 8.47 37.72 -20.39
CA THR A 129 8.94 38.09 -21.74
C THR A 129 8.08 37.50 -22.88
N SER A 130 7.31 36.43 -22.64
CA SER A 130 6.39 35.85 -23.64
C SER A 130 4.99 36.46 -23.59
N GLN A 131 4.45 36.80 -24.76
CA GLN A 131 3.08 37.29 -24.98
C GLN A 131 1.99 36.24 -24.67
N THR A 132 2.36 34.97 -24.45
CA THR A 132 1.41 33.88 -24.17
C THR A 132 0.96 33.79 -22.72
N CYS A 133 1.50 34.59 -21.79
CA CYS A 133 1.13 34.54 -20.38
C CYS A 133 -0.39 34.72 -20.15
N GLN A 134 -1.01 35.65 -20.88
CA GLN A 134 -2.44 35.96 -20.74
C GLN A 134 -3.35 34.89 -21.33
N SER A 135 -2.93 34.20 -22.40
CA SER A 135 -3.75 33.19 -23.09
C SER A 135 -3.45 31.75 -22.67
N ALA A 136 -2.33 31.52 -22.00
CA ALA A 136 -1.87 30.21 -21.53
C ALA A 136 -2.02 30.09 -20.00
N PHE A 137 -0.97 29.63 -19.31
CA PHE A 137 -1.07 29.10 -17.95
C PHE A 137 -1.69 30.04 -16.92
N VAL A 138 -1.37 31.35 -16.91
CA VAL A 138 -1.96 32.30 -15.93
C VAL A 138 -3.42 32.59 -16.26
N GLY A 139 -3.73 32.94 -17.51
CA GLY A 139 -5.11 33.24 -17.92
C GLY A 139 -6.07 32.05 -17.79
N GLN A 140 -5.60 30.84 -18.15
CA GLN A 140 -6.35 29.60 -17.94
C GLN A 140 -6.57 29.32 -16.44
N SER A 141 -5.58 29.62 -15.59
CA SER A 141 -5.72 29.50 -14.13
C SER A 141 -6.73 30.50 -13.56
N VAL A 142 -6.73 31.75 -14.02
CA VAL A 142 -7.74 32.75 -13.62
C VAL A 142 -9.15 32.31 -14.05
N THR A 143 -9.27 31.72 -15.24
CA THR A 143 -10.54 31.15 -15.73
C THR A 143 -11.00 29.98 -14.85
N PHE A 144 -10.08 29.10 -14.47
CA PHE A 144 -10.35 28.00 -13.55
C PHE A 144 -10.84 28.50 -12.18
N ILE A 145 -10.14 29.47 -11.59
CA ILE A 145 -10.50 30.08 -10.29
C ILE A 145 -11.94 30.60 -10.32
N ARG A 146 -12.28 31.39 -11.34
CA ARG A 146 -13.62 31.98 -11.51
C ARG A 146 -14.72 30.94 -11.70
N THR A 147 -14.39 29.78 -12.27
CA THR A 147 -15.38 28.75 -12.62
C THR A 147 -15.62 27.77 -11.47
N PHE A 148 -14.57 27.40 -10.73
CA PHE A 148 -14.61 26.27 -9.80
C PHE A 148 -14.31 26.61 -8.35
N ILE A 149 -13.70 27.77 -8.05
CA ILE A 149 -13.43 28.16 -6.66
C ILE A 149 -14.53 29.11 -6.18
N SER A 150 -15.12 28.79 -5.02
CA SER A 150 -16.19 29.62 -4.46
C SER A 150 -15.63 30.96 -3.91
N PRO A 151 -16.42 32.05 -3.91
CA PRO A 151 -15.98 33.31 -3.31
C PRO A 151 -15.54 33.19 -1.85
N SER A 152 -16.23 32.34 -1.06
CA SER A 152 -15.85 32.08 0.34
C SER A 152 -14.49 31.40 0.48
N ASP A 153 -14.16 30.48 -0.42
CA ASP A 153 -12.84 29.81 -0.41
C ASP A 153 -11.74 30.76 -0.87
N MET A 154 -12.04 31.63 -1.85
CA MET A 154 -11.12 32.70 -2.26
C MET A 154 -10.82 33.66 -1.11
N ASP A 155 -11.87 34.15 -0.42
CA ASP A 155 -11.73 35.04 0.74
C ASP A 155 -10.92 34.37 1.85
N HIS A 156 -11.14 33.07 2.09
CA HIS A 156 -10.39 32.31 3.09
C HIS A 156 -8.89 32.25 2.76
N LEU A 157 -8.52 31.92 1.52
CA LEU A 157 -7.12 31.89 1.09
C LEU A 157 -6.48 33.28 1.13
N GLN A 158 -7.21 34.34 0.76
CA GLN A 158 -6.72 35.71 0.84
C GLN A 158 -6.50 36.17 2.29
N GLN A 159 -7.38 35.78 3.21
CA GLN A 159 -7.22 36.04 4.65
C GLN A 159 -5.97 35.34 5.23
N LEU A 160 -5.67 34.11 4.77
CA LEU A 160 -4.42 33.41 5.13
C LEU A 160 -3.19 34.04 4.45
N GLY A 161 -3.37 34.61 3.26
CA GLY A 161 -2.33 35.28 2.48
C GLY A 161 -1.76 36.53 3.14
N ALA A 162 -2.60 37.38 3.72
CA ALA A 162 -2.18 38.65 4.33
C ALA A 162 -1.11 38.50 5.43
N PRO A 163 -1.28 37.65 6.47
CA PRO A 163 -0.23 37.43 7.46
C PRO A 163 1.01 36.74 6.88
N ALA A 164 0.83 35.80 5.94
CA ALA A 164 1.94 35.13 5.26
C ALA A 164 2.81 36.11 4.45
N MET A 165 2.19 37.04 3.73
CA MET A 165 2.89 38.11 3.00
C MET A 165 3.70 38.99 3.93
N ASN A 166 3.10 39.44 5.04
CA ASN A 166 3.78 40.27 6.04
C ASN A 166 4.99 39.56 6.68
N ASP A 167 4.91 38.26 6.90
CA ASP A 167 6.04 37.48 7.42
C ASP A 167 7.19 37.39 6.40
N VAL A 168 6.89 37.20 5.12
CA VAL A 168 7.91 37.18 4.05
C VAL A 168 8.55 38.56 3.88
N ILE A 169 7.77 39.64 3.88
CA ILE A 169 8.27 41.03 3.81
C ILE A 169 9.26 41.30 4.96
N ARG A 170 8.94 40.86 6.19
CA ARG A 170 9.81 41.01 7.36
C ARG A 170 11.14 40.28 7.22
N LEU A 171 11.15 39.14 6.53
CA LEU A 171 12.37 38.37 6.26
C LEU A 171 13.22 38.98 5.14
N LYS A 172 12.71 39.93 4.36
CA LYS A 172 13.43 40.60 3.26
C LYS A 172 14.08 39.61 2.29
N ILE A 173 13.37 38.55 1.94
CA ILE A 173 13.84 37.58 0.94
C ILE A 173 13.87 38.25 -0.43
N SER A 174 14.93 37.99 -1.20
CA SER A 174 15.13 38.65 -2.49
C SER A 174 15.53 37.69 -3.61
N LEU A 175 15.21 38.08 -4.85
CA LEU A 175 15.89 37.62 -6.04
C LEU A 175 17.25 38.34 -6.13
N PHE A 176 18.27 37.62 -6.59
CA PHE A 176 19.65 38.11 -6.65
C PHE A 176 20.24 37.90 -8.04
N GLN A 177 20.86 38.93 -8.60
CA GLN A 177 21.70 38.87 -9.80
C GLN A 177 22.89 39.82 -9.67
N TYR A 178 24.06 39.39 -10.14
CA TYR A 178 25.16 40.30 -10.45
C TYR A 178 24.94 40.89 -11.84
N ALA A 179 24.98 42.22 -11.95
CA ALA A 179 24.82 42.91 -13.23
C ALA A 179 25.74 44.11 -13.38
N ARG A 180 25.99 44.52 -14.61
CA ARG A 180 26.70 45.75 -14.96
C ARG A 180 26.07 46.40 -16.19
N ALA A 181 25.98 47.73 -16.21
CA ALA A 181 25.38 48.43 -17.35
C ALA A 181 26.12 48.19 -18.67
N ASN A 182 27.45 48.03 -18.63
CA ASN A 182 28.30 47.64 -19.74
C ASN A 182 29.60 46.99 -19.24
N THR A 183 30.44 46.48 -20.14
CA THR A 183 31.69 45.76 -19.80
C THR A 183 32.69 46.61 -19.01
N ALA A 184 32.65 47.94 -19.13
CA ALA A 184 33.52 48.87 -18.41
C ALA A 184 32.95 49.34 -17.06
N SER A 185 31.66 49.08 -16.80
CA SER A 185 30.99 49.49 -15.57
C SER A 185 31.32 48.54 -14.41
N PRO A 186 31.37 49.02 -13.16
CA PRO A 186 31.59 48.16 -12.01
C PRO A 186 30.46 47.15 -11.87
N LEU A 187 30.79 45.97 -11.35
CA LEU A 187 29.82 44.94 -11.02
C LEU A 187 28.93 45.40 -9.87
N GLN A 188 27.62 45.26 -10.02
CA GLN A 188 26.63 45.62 -9.02
C GLN A 188 25.77 44.41 -8.64
N MET A 189 25.26 44.42 -7.41
CA MET A 189 24.28 43.46 -6.94
C MET A 189 22.87 44.04 -7.20
N LEU A 190 22.10 43.36 -8.04
CA LEU A 190 20.68 43.63 -8.21
C LEU A 190 19.89 42.75 -7.25
N LEU A 191 19.19 43.41 -6.34
CA LEU A 191 18.29 42.80 -5.37
C LEU A 191 16.87 43.21 -5.71
N PHE A 192 15.95 42.25 -5.71
CA PHE A 192 14.52 42.53 -5.74
C PHE A 192 13.85 41.79 -4.58
N TYR A 193 13.27 42.52 -3.64
CA TYR A 193 12.62 41.95 -2.47
C TYR A 193 11.21 41.47 -2.81
N PHE A 194 10.81 40.31 -2.30
CA PHE A 194 9.45 39.81 -2.51
C PHE A 194 8.41 40.72 -1.86
N PHE A 195 7.32 40.95 -2.59
CA PHE A 195 6.22 41.85 -2.21
C PHE A 195 6.68 43.30 -1.98
N ASP A 196 7.55 43.80 -2.87
CA ASP A 196 8.00 45.19 -2.84
C ASP A 196 6.81 46.14 -3.14
N PRO A 197 6.48 47.09 -2.25
CA PRO A 197 5.35 48.00 -2.44
C PRO A 197 5.50 48.92 -3.65
N THR A 198 6.72 49.04 -4.20
CA THR A 198 6.99 49.82 -5.41
C THR A 198 6.66 49.06 -6.71
N ASP A 199 6.48 47.73 -6.64
CA ASP A 199 6.19 46.87 -7.80
C ASP A 199 5.11 45.81 -7.49
N PRO A 200 3.88 46.23 -7.10
CA PRO A 200 2.82 45.31 -6.67
C PRO A 200 2.33 44.37 -7.79
N THR A 201 2.60 44.71 -9.06
CA THR A 201 2.25 43.86 -10.22
C THR A 201 3.11 42.59 -10.28
N PHE A 202 4.20 42.52 -9.52
CA PHE A 202 5.07 41.35 -9.39
C PHE A 202 4.67 40.41 -8.22
N ASP A 203 3.65 40.75 -7.41
CA ASP A 203 3.27 39.98 -6.22
C ASP A 203 2.88 38.53 -6.54
N PHE A 204 2.20 38.31 -7.68
CA PHE A 204 1.89 36.96 -8.15
C PHE A 204 3.14 36.11 -8.37
N TRP A 205 4.19 36.68 -8.99
CA TRP A 205 5.44 35.98 -9.23
C TRP A 205 6.19 35.75 -7.93
N SER A 206 6.16 36.71 -7.00
CA SER A 206 6.68 36.53 -5.64
C SER A 206 6.00 35.37 -4.91
N TRP A 207 4.68 35.25 -5.02
CA TRP A 207 3.93 34.12 -4.44
C TRP A 207 4.36 32.77 -5.00
N LEU A 208 4.65 32.66 -6.29
CA LEU A 208 5.14 31.40 -6.87
C LEU A 208 6.45 30.95 -6.23
N TYR A 209 7.40 31.87 -6.03
CA TYR A 209 8.65 31.58 -5.30
C TYR A 209 8.41 31.17 -3.85
N VAL A 210 7.52 31.88 -3.16
CA VAL A 210 7.15 31.59 -1.77
C VAL A 210 6.48 30.22 -1.65
N MET A 211 5.63 29.84 -2.61
CA MET A 211 5.00 28.51 -2.66
C MET A 211 6.02 27.40 -2.92
N GLU A 212 7.01 27.63 -3.79
CA GLU A 212 8.12 26.69 -4.01
C GLU A 212 9.00 26.54 -2.76
N TRP A 213 9.21 27.62 -2.01
CA TRP A 213 9.90 27.58 -0.72
C TRP A 213 9.11 26.81 0.35
N ALA A 214 7.79 26.97 0.38
CA ALA A 214 6.90 26.29 1.33
C ALA A 214 6.97 24.76 1.21
N VAL A 215 7.11 24.25 -0.02
CA VAL A 215 7.16 22.80 -0.32
C VAL A 215 8.59 22.25 -0.45
N GLY A 216 9.62 23.10 -0.33
CA GLY A 216 11.02 22.68 -0.32
C GLY A 216 11.67 22.51 -1.70
N PHE A 217 11.07 23.01 -2.78
CA PHE A 217 11.76 23.08 -4.09
C PHE A 217 12.78 24.24 -4.16
N ARG A 218 12.64 25.20 -3.25
CA ARG A 218 13.62 26.28 -3.02
C ARG A 218 13.83 26.47 -1.54
N GLU A 219 14.94 27.09 -1.20
CA GLU A 219 15.32 27.45 0.16
C GLU A 219 15.57 28.95 0.24
N ALA A 220 15.35 29.54 1.41
CA ALA A 220 15.77 30.91 1.69
C ALA A 220 17.07 30.88 2.50
N ILE A 221 18.05 31.67 2.07
CA ILE A 221 19.41 31.64 2.62
C ILE A 221 19.82 33.06 3.02
N SER A 222 20.27 33.21 4.26
CA SER A 222 20.86 34.44 4.80
C SER A 222 22.37 34.42 4.67
N PHE A 223 22.92 35.33 3.87
CA PHE A 223 24.34 35.64 3.80
C PHE A 223 24.64 36.84 4.71
N GLN A 224 25.44 36.60 5.75
CA GLN A 224 25.82 37.59 6.75
C GLN A 224 27.30 37.86 6.57
N GLY A 225 27.65 39.10 6.26
CA GLY A 225 29.02 39.58 6.20
C GLY A 225 29.22 40.81 7.08
N ASP A 226 30.42 41.37 7.05
CA ASP A 226 30.82 42.46 7.96
C ASP A 226 30.01 43.76 7.74
N VAL A 227 29.54 43.98 6.51
CA VAL A 227 28.85 45.22 6.08
C VAL A 227 27.33 45.07 6.08
N GLY A 228 26.80 43.84 6.14
CA GLY A 228 25.36 43.66 6.08
C GLY A 228 24.90 42.21 5.92
N THR A 229 23.59 42.07 5.74
CA THR A 229 22.92 40.79 5.54
C THR A 229 22.10 40.84 4.26
N VAL A 230 22.27 39.82 3.42
CA VAL A 230 21.49 39.63 2.19
C VAL A 230 20.78 38.30 2.28
N ASN A 231 19.46 38.31 2.13
CA ASN A 231 18.64 37.11 2.16
C ASN A 231 18.17 36.81 0.74
N VAL A 232 18.57 35.67 0.20
CA VAL A 232 18.30 35.29 -1.20
C VAL A 232 17.48 34.00 -1.25
N ILE A 233 16.65 33.88 -2.27
CA ILE A 233 16.04 32.59 -2.61
C ILE A 233 17.03 31.72 -3.40
N SER A 234 16.99 30.40 -3.18
CA SER A 234 17.84 29.47 -3.89
C SER A 234 17.35 29.17 -5.30
N GLU A 235 18.22 28.54 -6.10
CA GLU A 235 17.80 27.88 -7.32
C GLU A 235 16.81 26.74 -7.03
N TRP A 236 15.96 26.44 -8.01
CA TRP A 236 15.02 25.33 -7.98
C TRP A 236 15.78 24.01 -7.98
N VAL A 237 15.40 23.11 -7.08
CA VAL A 237 15.93 21.76 -7.01
C VAL A 237 14.76 20.79 -7.04
N GLY A 238 14.70 19.96 -8.08
CA GLY A 238 13.70 18.91 -8.21
C GLY A 238 13.91 17.77 -7.22
N SER A 239 12.86 16.98 -6.98
CA SER A 239 13.00 15.72 -6.24
C SER A 239 13.64 14.67 -7.14
N GLU A 240 14.68 14.00 -6.65
CA GLU A 240 15.25 12.83 -7.31
C GLU A 240 14.36 11.60 -7.06
N LEU A 241 14.12 10.83 -8.12
CA LEU A 241 13.39 9.56 -8.02
C LEU A 241 14.38 8.48 -7.56
N GLN A 242 14.21 8.00 -6.33
CA GLN A 242 14.94 6.84 -5.83
C GLN A 242 14.09 5.58 -6.01
N GLU A 243 14.65 4.55 -6.63
CA GLU A 243 13.99 3.25 -6.73
C GLU A 243 13.87 2.60 -5.34
N VAL A 244 12.75 1.93 -5.10
CA VAL A 244 12.54 1.17 -3.85
C VAL A 244 13.46 -0.04 -3.86
N ASP A 245 14.16 -0.29 -2.75
CA ASP A 245 14.96 -1.50 -2.60
C ASP A 245 14.04 -2.73 -2.69
N VAL A 246 14.28 -3.57 -3.69
CA VAL A 246 13.50 -4.78 -3.95
C VAL A 246 13.61 -5.76 -2.77
N GLY A 247 14.71 -5.73 -2.02
CA GLY A 247 14.90 -6.55 -0.82
C GLY A 247 13.96 -6.17 0.34
N GLU A 248 13.48 -4.92 0.37
CA GLU A 248 12.52 -4.44 1.36
C GLU A 248 11.06 -4.70 0.97
N LEU A 249 10.80 -5.19 -0.25
CA LEU A 249 9.45 -5.52 -0.69
C LEU A 249 8.95 -6.82 -0.01
N PRO A 250 7.83 -6.79 0.75
CA PRO A 250 7.28 -7.98 1.41
C PRO A 250 6.65 -8.99 0.43
N THR A 251 6.83 -8.83 -0.88
CA THR A 251 6.28 -9.68 -1.94
C THR A 251 6.89 -11.09 -1.93
N THR A 252 8.10 -11.26 -1.41
CA THR A 252 8.76 -12.58 -1.29
C THR A 252 7.98 -13.53 -0.37
N PHE A 253 7.48 -13.04 0.77
CA PHE A 253 6.67 -13.87 1.66
C PHE A 253 5.31 -14.19 1.05
N ALA A 254 4.67 -13.20 0.41
CA ALA A 254 3.38 -13.40 -0.25
C ALA A 254 3.46 -14.44 -1.39
N THR A 255 4.52 -14.41 -2.19
CA THR A 255 4.75 -15.40 -3.27
C THR A 255 5.04 -16.79 -2.72
N TYR A 256 5.82 -16.91 -1.64
CA TYR A 256 6.03 -18.18 -0.94
C TYR A 256 4.72 -18.76 -0.39
N ALA A 257 3.93 -17.95 0.32
CA ALA A 257 2.63 -18.36 0.86
C ALA A 257 1.67 -18.80 -0.25
N LEU A 258 1.62 -18.06 -1.38
CA LEU A 258 0.84 -18.44 -2.55
C LEU A 258 1.28 -19.80 -3.12
N GLY A 259 2.58 -20.02 -3.27
CA GLY A 259 3.13 -21.32 -3.70
C GLY A 259 2.70 -22.46 -2.78
N GLY A 260 2.73 -22.24 -1.46
CA GLY A 260 2.23 -23.19 -0.47
C GLY A 260 0.74 -23.48 -0.62
N VAL A 261 -0.09 -22.46 -0.77
CA VAL A 261 -1.55 -22.62 -0.98
C VAL A 261 -1.84 -23.40 -2.27
N LEU A 262 -1.12 -23.11 -3.36
CA LEU A 262 -1.24 -23.85 -4.63
C LEU A 262 -0.84 -25.32 -4.46
N TYR A 263 0.25 -25.61 -3.76
CA TYR A 263 0.68 -26.97 -3.46
C TYR A 263 -0.39 -27.75 -2.70
N VAL A 264 -0.91 -27.19 -1.59
CA VAL A 264 -1.98 -27.84 -0.81
C VAL A 264 -3.20 -28.09 -1.69
N THR A 265 -3.60 -27.11 -2.51
CA THR A 265 -4.76 -27.25 -3.42
C THR A 265 -4.55 -28.38 -4.43
N GLY A 266 -3.36 -28.46 -5.03
CA GLY A 266 -3.02 -29.50 -6.00
C GLY A 266 -3.02 -30.90 -5.40
N VAL A 267 -2.45 -31.07 -4.20
CA VAL A 267 -2.45 -32.36 -3.49
C VAL A 267 -3.87 -32.77 -3.10
N MET A 268 -4.68 -31.86 -2.55
CA MET A 268 -6.08 -32.16 -2.20
C MET A 268 -6.92 -32.54 -3.42
N LEU A 269 -6.69 -31.88 -4.56
CA LEU A 269 -7.32 -32.24 -5.82
C LEU A 269 -6.90 -33.64 -6.30
N ALA A 270 -5.59 -33.96 -6.23
CA ALA A 270 -5.08 -35.28 -6.60
C ALA A 270 -5.69 -36.40 -5.74
N ILE A 271 -5.79 -36.20 -4.42
CA ILE A 271 -6.44 -37.15 -3.52
C ILE A 271 -7.93 -37.30 -3.85
N SER A 272 -8.62 -36.20 -4.14
CA SER A 272 -10.03 -36.22 -4.54
C SER A 272 -10.25 -37.04 -5.81
N VAL A 273 -9.34 -36.92 -6.79
CA VAL A 273 -9.35 -37.75 -8.02
C VAL A 273 -9.08 -39.22 -7.69
N LEU A 274 -8.11 -39.53 -6.82
CA LEU A 274 -7.84 -40.89 -6.39
C LEU A 274 -9.04 -41.53 -5.68
N LEU A 275 -9.73 -40.78 -4.82
CA LEU A 275 -10.96 -41.23 -4.16
C LEU A 275 -12.08 -41.49 -5.18
N PHE A 276 -12.27 -40.60 -6.14
CA PHE A 276 -13.26 -40.80 -7.19
C PHE A 276 -12.98 -42.09 -7.98
N ILE A 277 -11.73 -42.32 -8.34
CA ILE A 277 -11.28 -43.55 -9.01
C ILE A 277 -11.52 -44.78 -8.12
N SER A 278 -11.18 -44.72 -6.83
CA SER A 278 -11.36 -45.87 -5.92
C SER A 278 -12.84 -46.23 -5.73
N ILE A 279 -13.73 -45.23 -5.65
CA ILE A 279 -15.18 -45.43 -5.55
C ILE A 279 -15.73 -46.14 -6.80
N LEU A 280 -15.24 -45.78 -7.99
CA LEU A 280 -15.64 -46.45 -9.24
C LEU A 280 -15.16 -47.91 -9.26
N PHE A 281 -13.90 -48.16 -8.88
CA PHE A 281 -13.35 -49.52 -8.85
C PHE A 281 -14.02 -50.42 -7.80
N SER A 282 -14.40 -49.88 -6.63
CA SER A 282 -15.13 -50.61 -5.60
C SER A 282 -16.64 -50.73 -5.87
N ARG A 283 -17.11 -50.24 -7.02
CA ARG A 283 -18.54 -50.23 -7.43
C ARG A 283 -19.44 -49.51 -6.42
N GLY A 284 -18.92 -48.48 -5.75
CA GLY A 284 -19.66 -47.70 -4.76
C GLY A 284 -19.74 -48.33 -3.36
N HIS A 285 -19.08 -49.47 -3.11
CA HIS A 285 -18.99 -50.04 -1.75
C HIS A 285 -17.92 -49.28 -0.95
N VAL A 286 -18.30 -48.11 -0.41
CA VAL A 286 -17.45 -47.23 0.40
C VAL A 286 -18.25 -46.59 1.52
N GLU A 287 -17.59 -46.20 2.61
CA GLU A 287 -18.24 -45.45 3.68
C GLU A 287 -18.35 -43.97 3.31
N GLY A 288 -19.56 -43.53 2.92
CA GLY A 288 -19.79 -42.17 2.44
C GLY A 288 -19.51 -41.09 3.49
N LEU A 289 -19.76 -41.38 4.77
CA LEU A 289 -19.51 -40.42 5.85
C LEU A 289 -18.01 -40.12 6.03
N ASN A 290 -17.16 -41.14 5.85
CA ASN A 290 -15.71 -40.99 5.97
C ASN A 290 -15.15 -40.08 4.86
N ILE A 291 -15.79 -40.01 3.69
CA ILE A 291 -15.37 -39.12 2.58
C ILE A 291 -15.43 -37.64 2.98
N PHE A 292 -16.36 -37.24 3.84
CA PHE A 292 -16.44 -35.86 4.34
C PHE A 292 -15.27 -35.47 5.25
N GLU A 293 -14.51 -36.46 5.75
CA GLU A 293 -13.31 -36.26 6.55
C GLU A 293 -12.05 -36.03 5.69
N LEU A 294 -12.19 -35.81 4.38
CA LEU A 294 -11.10 -35.49 3.44
C LEU A 294 -10.17 -34.38 3.98
N ASN A 295 -10.73 -33.25 4.38
CA ASN A 295 -9.91 -32.12 4.85
C ASN A 295 -9.25 -32.41 6.22
N ARG A 296 -9.88 -33.23 7.05
CA ARG A 296 -9.44 -33.47 8.44
C ARG A 296 -8.45 -34.61 8.57
N VAL A 297 -8.59 -35.65 7.77
CA VAL A 297 -7.75 -36.85 7.82
C VAL A 297 -6.75 -36.81 6.66
N ALA A 298 -7.23 -36.82 5.42
CA ALA A 298 -6.33 -36.84 4.25
C ALA A 298 -5.45 -35.60 4.17
N GLY A 299 -5.99 -34.41 4.46
CA GLY A 299 -5.17 -33.19 4.50
C GLY A 299 -3.96 -33.36 5.42
N ILE A 300 -4.15 -33.86 6.64
CA ILE A 300 -3.07 -34.03 7.61
C ILE A 300 -2.09 -35.11 7.18
N VAL A 301 -2.59 -36.23 6.65
CA VAL A 301 -1.77 -37.39 6.28
C VAL A 301 -0.94 -37.13 5.03
N TRP A 302 -1.50 -36.51 4.00
CA TRP A 302 -0.85 -36.35 2.70
C TRP A 302 -0.10 -35.04 2.53
N VAL A 303 -0.59 -33.95 3.14
CA VAL A 303 0.01 -32.61 3.01
C VAL A 303 0.89 -32.29 4.22
N GLY A 304 0.46 -32.73 5.41
CA GLY A 304 1.17 -32.47 6.66
C GLY A 304 0.74 -31.17 7.34
N ARG A 305 0.87 -31.16 8.68
CA ARG A 305 0.41 -30.07 9.55
C ARG A 305 1.03 -28.71 9.21
N GLY A 306 2.31 -28.67 8.82
CA GLY A 306 3.03 -27.42 8.52
C GLY A 306 2.48 -26.67 7.31
N MET A 307 2.25 -27.35 6.19
CA MET A 307 1.71 -26.73 4.97
C MET A 307 0.23 -26.37 5.13
N LEU A 308 -0.53 -27.16 5.89
CA LEU A 308 -1.90 -26.81 6.27
C LEU A 308 -1.95 -25.58 7.20
N PHE A 309 -0.98 -25.45 8.11
CA PHE A 309 -0.85 -24.28 8.97
C PHE A 309 -0.56 -23.03 8.13
N LEU A 310 0.37 -23.12 7.17
CA LEU A 310 0.65 -22.04 6.22
C LEU A 310 -0.62 -21.62 5.47
N ARG A 311 -1.41 -22.57 4.98
CA ARG A 311 -2.68 -22.27 4.30
C ARG A 311 -3.69 -21.58 5.21
N GLY A 312 -3.90 -22.11 6.41
CA GLY A 312 -4.84 -21.57 7.39
C GLY A 312 -4.45 -20.18 7.89
N ILE A 313 -3.17 -19.95 8.20
CA ILE A 313 -2.67 -18.64 8.66
C ILE A 313 -2.70 -17.62 7.53
N THR A 314 -2.43 -18.02 6.28
CA THR A 314 -2.54 -17.12 5.12
C THR A 314 -3.99 -16.65 4.93
N ALA A 315 -4.97 -17.56 5.03
CA ALA A 315 -6.37 -17.19 4.98
C ALA A 315 -6.76 -16.25 6.13
N LEU A 316 -6.29 -16.54 7.35
CA LEU A 316 -6.54 -15.67 8.51
C LEU A 316 -5.94 -14.28 8.33
N CYS A 317 -4.71 -14.18 7.83
CA CYS A 317 -4.06 -12.91 7.49
C CYS A 317 -4.91 -12.14 6.48
N LEU A 318 -5.36 -12.79 5.40
CA LEU A 318 -6.20 -12.16 4.38
C LEU A 318 -7.53 -11.64 4.95
N LEU A 319 -8.17 -12.35 5.88
CA LEU A 319 -9.39 -11.88 6.57
C LEU A 319 -9.12 -10.75 7.59
N CYS A 320 -7.87 -10.63 8.04
CA CYS A 320 -7.43 -9.58 8.98
C CYS A 320 -6.76 -8.38 8.28
N THR A 321 -6.73 -8.37 6.95
CA THR A 321 -6.18 -7.30 6.12
C THR A 321 -7.20 -6.81 5.10
N THR A 322 -7.08 -5.54 4.68
CA THR A 322 -7.79 -4.98 3.54
C THR A 322 -6.80 -4.64 2.42
N THR A 323 -7.24 -4.70 1.18
CA THR A 323 -6.44 -4.28 0.02
C THR A 323 -6.71 -2.81 -0.30
N LEU A 324 -5.66 -2.01 -0.38
CA LEU A 324 -5.71 -0.65 -0.91
C LEU A 324 -5.30 -0.69 -2.38
N HIS A 325 -6.20 -0.22 -3.24
CA HIS A 325 -5.96 -0.08 -4.66
C HIS A 325 -5.63 1.37 -4.95
N LEU A 326 -4.55 1.61 -5.69
CA LEU A 326 -4.25 2.92 -6.25
C LEU A 326 -4.97 3.01 -7.59
N GLU A 327 -6.10 3.70 -7.62
CA GLU A 327 -6.92 3.84 -8.83
C GLU A 327 -6.94 5.30 -9.29
N LEU A 328 -6.92 5.48 -10.60
CA LEU A 328 -7.14 6.77 -11.23
C LEU A 328 -8.66 6.96 -11.36
N HIS A 329 -9.22 7.88 -10.58
CA HIS A 329 -10.63 8.25 -10.65
C HIS A 329 -10.74 9.74 -10.92
N ASN A 330 -11.49 10.13 -11.95
CA ASN A 330 -11.66 11.53 -12.34
C ASN A 330 -10.33 12.29 -12.50
N TYR A 331 -9.33 11.64 -13.11
CA TYR A 331 -7.98 12.18 -13.29
C TYR A 331 -7.17 12.47 -12.00
N ALA A 332 -7.71 12.09 -10.84
CA ALA A 332 -6.99 12.09 -9.57
C ALA A 332 -6.60 10.66 -9.19
N VAL A 333 -5.38 10.50 -8.69
CA VAL A 333 -4.89 9.21 -8.18
C VAL A 333 -5.20 9.14 -6.70
N ASN A 334 -6.07 8.21 -6.31
CA ASN A 334 -6.49 8.04 -4.92
C ASN A 334 -6.37 6.58 -4.49
N PHE A 335 -6.20 6.37 -3.18
CA PHE A 335 -6.30 5.05 -2.59
C PHE A 335 -7.77 4.72 -2.31
N TYR A 336 -8.23 3.58 -2.84
CA TYR A 336 -9.57 3.06 -2.60
C TYR A 336 -9.51 1.66 -2.02
N THR A 337 -10.40 1.38 -1.07
CA THR A 337 -10.67 0.02 -0.61
C THR A 337 -11.85 -0.56 -1.34
N ARG A 338 -11.67 -1.72 -1.96
CA ARG A 338 -12.78 -2.48 -2.53
C ARG A 338 -13.20 -3.54 -1.51
N GLU A 339 -14.47 -3.51 -1.12
CA GLU A 339 -15.02 -4.55 -0.24
C GLU A 339 -14.92 -5.91 -0.93
N ALA A 340 -14.40 -6.90 -0.21
CA ALA A 340 -14.35 -8.27 -0.70
C ALA A 340 -15.80 -8.78 -0.85
N PRO A 341 -16.17 -9.38 -2.00
CA PRO A 341 -17.49 -9.97 -2.16
C PRO A 341 -17.78 -10.98 -1.04
N TRP A 342 -19.01 -10.97 -0.52
CA TRP A 342 -19.42 -11.78 0.65
C TRP A 342 -19.05 -13.26 0.52
N TYR A 343 -19.13 -13.84 -0.68
CA TYR A 343 -18.81 -15.24 -0.92
C TYR A 343 -17.31 -15.55 -0.77
N LYS A 344 -16.43 -14.60 -1.10
CA LYS A 344 -14.98 -14.75 -0.87
C LYS A 344 -14.66 -14.70 0.61
N THR A 345 -15.38 -13.87 1.37
CA THR A 345 -15.25 -13.79 2.83
C THR A 345 -15.68 -15.10 3.50
N ILE A 346 -16.82 -15.67 3.10
CA ILE A 346 -17.30 -16.97 3.62
C ILE A 346 -16.34 -18.11 3.26
N LEU A 347 -15.84 -18.12 2.02
CA LEU A 347 -14.87 -19.11 1.56
C LEU A 347 -13.54 -18.98 2.33
N GLY A 348 -13.02 -17.76 2.48
CA GLY A 348 -11.82 -17.48 3.25
C GLY A 348 -11.97 -17.85 4.73
N ALA A 349 -13.14 -17.64 5.33
CA ALA A 349 -13.45 -18.12 6.67
C ALA A 349 -13.36 -19.66 6.74
N GLY A 350 -13.83 -20.37 5.71
CA GLY A 350 -13.69 -21.82 5.58
C GLY A 350 -12.23 -22.28 5.57
N GLU A 351 -11.35 -21.51 4.93
CA GLU A 351 -9.91 -21.78 4.88
C GLU A 351 -9.23 -21.58 6.25
N THR A 352 -9.77 -20.77 7.16
CA THR A 352 -9.27 -20.74 8.55
C THR A 352 -9.55 -22.06 9.29
N GLY A 353 -10.47 -22.90 8.78
CA GLY A 353 -10.78 -24.23 9.29
C GLY A 353 -9.58 -25.18 9.33
N TRP A 354 -8.55 -24.98 8.50
CA TRP A 354 -7.31 -25.77 8.59
C TRP A 354 -6.64 -25.65 9.96
N ILE A 355 -6.70 -24.48 10.59
CA ILE A 355 -6.18 -24.26 11.95
C ILE A 355 -6.99 -25.11 12.94
N VAL A 356 -8.31 -25.16 12.79
CA VAL A 356 -9.20 -25.99 13.62
C VAL A 356 -8.82 -27.47 13.49
N TYR A 357 -8.58 -27.95 12.27
CA TYR A 357 -8.24 -29.36 12.03
C TYR A 357 -6.89 -29.74 12.65
N ILE A 358 -5.89 -28.87 12.53
CA ILE A 358 -4.57 -29.08 13.15
C ILE A 358 -4.68 -29.09 14.68
N LEU A 359 -5.41 -28.14 15.26
CA LEU A 359 -5.60 -28.09 16.70
C LEU A 359 -6.34 -29.32 17.20
N ASN A 360 -7.41 -29.74 16.52
CA ASN A 360 -8.13 -30.97 16.84
C ASN A 360 -7.23 -32.20 16.78
N ASP A 361 -6.41 -32.35 15.73
CA ASP A 361 -5.49 -33.49 15.59
C ASP A 361 -4.36 -33.49 16.63
N ILE A 362 -3.89 -32.32 17.07
CA ILE A 362 -2.96 -32.23 18.22
C ILE A 362 -3.66 -32.65 19.51
N VAL A 363 -4.86 -32.12 19.78
CA VAL A 363 -5.56 -32.42 21.03
C VAL A 363 -6.17 -33.82 21.07
N MET A 364 -6.28 -34.47 19.91
CA MET A 364 -6.82 -35.82 19.73
C MET A 364 -6.13 -36.88 20.59
N VAL A 365 -4.85 -36.66 20.91
CA VAL A 365 -4.09 -37.52 21.83
C VAL A 365 -4.74 -37.59 23.22
N TRP A 366 -5.36 -36.50 23.68
CA TRP A 366 -6.06 -36.42 24.96
C TRP A 366 -7.57 -36.61 24.82
N THR A 367 -8.19 -36.09 23.76
CA THR A 367 -9.66 -36.15 23.59
C THR A 367 -10.13 -37.52 23.10
N ARG A 368 -9.29 -38.27 22.37
CA ARG A 368 -9.53 -39.66 21.94
C ARG A 368 -10.93 -39.89 21.36
N GLU A 369 -11.72 -40.79 21.91
CA GLU A 369 -13.01 -41.25 21.39
C GLU A 369 -14.06 -40.13 21.37
N TYR A 370 -13.88 -39.11 22.21
CA TYR A 370 -14.74 -37.92 22.22
C TYR A 370 -14.62 -37.09 20.94
N SER A 371 -13.51 -37.21 20.21
CA SER A 371 -13.22 -36.42 19.01
C SER A 371 -14.25 -36.65 17.90
N SER A 372 -14.74 -37.88 17.74
CA SER A 372 -15.83 -38.24 16.80
C SER A 372 -17.08 -37.36 16.99
N TRP A 373 -17.38 -36.97 18.22
CA TRP A 373 -18.61 -36.27 18.58
C TRP A 373 -18.50 -34.75 18.47
N TYR A 374 -17.36 -34.17 18.84
CA TYR A 374 -17.22 -32.71 18.93
C TYR A 374 -16.53 -32.08 17.71
N CYS A 375 -15.65 -32.81 17.00
CA CYS A 375 -14.81 -32.22 15.96
C CYS A 375 -15.66 -31.58 14.85
N THR A 376 -16.70 -32.25 14.36
CA THR A 376 -17.55 -31.75 13.26
C THR A 376 -18.36 -30.52 13.68
N GLY A 377 -19.00 -30.58 14.85
CA GLY A 377 -19.72 -29.44 15.42
C GLY A 377 -18.82 -28.23 15.66
N CYS A 378 -17.64 -28.41 16.27
CA CYS A 378 -16.75 -27.30 16.58
C CYS A 378 -16.19 -26.61 15.33
N GLY A 379 -15.90 -27.38 14.27
CA GLY A 379 -15.43 -26.83 12.99
C GLY A 379 -16.49 -25.99 12.29
N LEU A 380 -17.74 -26.46 12.26
CA LEU A 380 -18.86 -25.71 11.71
C LEU A 380 -19.16 -24.45 12.53
N LEU A 381 -19.11 -24.55 13.86
CA LEU A 381 -19.29 -23.41 14.76
C LEU A 381 -18.20 -22.36 14.55
N ALA A 382 -16.93 -22.76 14.57
CA ALA A 382 -15.81 -21.85 14.38
C ALA A 382 -15.89 -21.16 13.00
N TRP A 383 -16.18 -21.92 11.94
CA TRP A 383 -16.38 -21.38 10.60
C TRP A 383 -17.51 -20.33 10.56
N LEU A 384 -18.68 -20.66 11.12
CA LEU A 384 -19.83 -19.77 11.14
C LEU A 384 -19.52 -18.48 11.92
N VAL A 385 -18.91 -18.59 13.10
CA VAL A 385 -18.55 -17.42 13.92
C VAL A 385 -17.54 -16.52 13.19
N VAL A 386 -16.49 -17.10 12.59
CA VAL A 386 -15.48 -16.32 11.84
C VAL A 386 -16.09 -15.65 10.61
N ALA A 387 -16.97 -16.36 9.88
CA ALA A 387 -17.67 -15.81 8.72
C ALA A 387 -18.59 -14.65 9.12
N VAL A 388 -19.43 -14.83 10.14
CA VAL A 388 -20.34 -13.79 10.63
C VAL A 388 -19.56 -12.58 11.14
N LEU A 389 -18.53 -12.79 11.96
CA LEU A 389 -17.70 -11.70 12.48
C LEU A 389 -17.03 -10.90 11.35
N THR A 390 -16.59 -11.58 10.30
CA THR A 390 -15.93 -10.91 9.17
C THR A 390 -16.90 -10.19 8.24
N LEU A 391 -18.13 -10.67 8.11
CA LEU A 391 -19.18 -9.99 7.35
C LEU A 391 -19.77 -8.78 8.10
N VAL A 392 -19.99 -8.90 9.41
CA VAL A 392 -20.59 -7.83 10.23
C VAL A 392 -19.60 -6.72 10.52
N GLN A 393 -18.33 -7.07 10.72
CA GLN A 393 -17.27 -6.12 11.03
C GLN A 393 -16.09 -6.36 10.09
N PRO A 394 -16.10 -5.83 8.85
CA PRO A 394 -14.95 -5.94 7.93
C PRO A 394 -13.75 -5.14 8.44
N VAL A 395 -12.54 -5.51 8.00
CA VAL A 395 -11.32 -4.76 8.34
C VAL A 395 -11.27 -3.47 7.53
N ALA A 396 -11.16 -2.33 8.21
CA ALA A 396 -10.89 -1.05 7.58
C ALA A 396 -9.39 -0.71 7.69
N HIS A 397 -8.87 -0.03 6.67
CA HIS A 397 -7.53 0.54 6.71
C HIS A 397 -7.53 1.77 7.63
N ARG A 398 -6.37 2.10 8.18
CA ARG A 398 -6.15 3.34 8.93
C ARG A 398 -4.90 4.03 8.39
N ALA A 399 -5.04 5.27 7.94
CA ALA A 399 -3.91 6.10 7.56
C ALA A 399 -3.71 7.20 8.62
N THR A 400 -2.48 7.42 9.04
CA THR A 400 -2.09 8.53 9.90
C THR A 400 -0.95 9.27 9.22
N MET A 401 -1.14 10.57 8.97
CA MET A 401 -0.11 11.45 8.42
C MET A 401 0.46 12.27 9.58
N ASP A 402 1.75 12.11 9.86
CA ASP A 402 2.49 12.87 10.86
C ASP A 402 3.93 13.01 10.36
N PRO A 403 4.21 13.99 9.48
CA PRO A 403 5.52 14.14 8.88
C PRO A 403 6.54 14.59 9.91
N GLN A 404 7.38 13.64 10.33
CA GLN A 404 8.51 13.87 11.23
C GLN A 404 9.80 13.57 10.46
N CYS A 405 10.69 14.56 10.36
CA CYS A 405 11.99 14.40 9.74
C CYS A 405 13.09 14.57 10.78
N GLN A 406 14.05 13.65 10.78
CA GLN A 406 15.25 13.74 11.60
C GLN A 406 16.50 13.63 10.73
N PHE A 407 17.53 14.37 11.10
CA PHE A 407 18.86 14.23 10.51
C PHE A 407 19.50 12.99 11.12
N ASP A 408 19.62 11.92 10.32
CA ASP A 408 20.33 10.69 10.76
C ASP A 408 21.85 10.89 10.59
N GLN A 409 22.24 11.47 9.45
CA GLN A 409 23.60 11.93 9.20
C GLN A 409 23.56 13.35 8.64
N VAL A 410 24.09 14.32 9.41
CA VAL A 410 24.22 15.71 8.99
C VAL A 410 24.95 15.75 7.63
N ASP A 411 24.39 16.48 6.67
CA ASP A 411 24.84 16.62 5.27
C ASP A 411 24.65 15.42 4.33
N PHE A 412 24.31 14.23 4.83
CA PHE A 412 24.20 13.00 4.04
C PHE A 412 22.79 12.40 3.99
N GLN A 413 22.06 12.39 5.10
CA GLN A 413 20.79 11.67 5.19
C GLN A 413 19.80 12.32 6.14
N VAL A 414 18.61 12.62 5.62
CA VAL A 414 17.42 12.95 6.39
C VAL A 414 16.44 11.80 6.26
N VAL A 415 16.00 11.25 7.39
CA VAL A 415 14.95 10.24 7.42
C VAL A 415 13.65 10.92 7.80
N CYS A 416 12.72 10.96 6.84
CA CYS A 416 11.38 11.50 7.04
C CYS A 416 10.37 10.36 7.11
N GLN A 417 9.65 10.28 8.22
CA GLN A 417 8.45 9.47 8.34
C GLN A 417 7.25 10.36 8.05
N SER A 418 6.72 10.31 6.82
CA SER A 418 5.61 11.18 6.40
C SER A 418 4.24 10.70 6.89
N GLY A 419 4.04 9.39 6.92
CA GLY A 419 2.79 8.79 7.35
C GLY A 419 2.88 7.27 7.42
N VAL A 420 1.92 6.67 8.13
CA VAL A 420 1.81 5.22 8.30
C VAL A 420 0.43 4.77 7.82
N ILE A 421 0.42 3.77 6.94
CA ILE A 421 -0.80 3.15 6.44
C ILE A 421 -0.89 1.75 7.02
N TYR A 422 -1.85 1.56 7.92
CA TYR A 422 -2.20 0.27 8.48
C TYR A 422 -3.25 -0.41 7.59
N ILE A 423 -2.86 -1.49 6.92
CA ILE A 423 -3.76 -2.31 6.09
C ILE A 423 -4.35 -3.50 6.83
N GLY A 424 -3.88 -3.79 8.04
CA GLY A 424 -4.30 -4.97 8.81
C GLY A 424 -4.37 -4.71 10.30
N GLN A 425 -5.06 -5.60 11.00
CA GLN A 425 -5.28 -5.54 12.44
C GLN A 425 -4.75 -6.80 13.12
N SER A 426 -3.60 -6.70 13.80
CA SER A 426 -3.00 -7.82 14.54
C SER A 426 -3.86 -8.25 15.73
N SER A 427 -4.52 -7.30 16.40
CA SER A 427 -5.45 -7.59 17.49
C SER A 427 -6.56 -8.55 17.04
N ARG A 428 -7.18 -8.27 15.90
CA ARG A 428 -8.23 -9.09 15.30
C ARG A 428 -7.74 -10.51 15.01
N LEU A 429 -6.51 -10.66 14.50
CA LEU A 429 -5.90 -11.96 14.25
C LEU A 429 -5.86 -12.80 15.53
N PHE A 430 -5.37 -12.24 16.64
CA PHE A 430 -5.33 -12.95 17.92
C PHE A 430 -6.73 -13.22 18.49
N TRP A 431 -7.68 -12.30 18.33
CA TRP A 431 -9.07 -12.53 18.73
C TRP A 431 -9.71 -13.69 17.98
N VAL A 432 -9.52 -13.77 16.66
CA VAL A 432 -10.05 -14.89 15.84
C VAL A 432 -9.40 -16.22 16.23
N LEU A 433 -8.08 -16.25 16.47
CA LEU A 433 -7.41 -17.44 17.01
C LEU A 433 -7.99 -17.85 18.37
N GLY A 434 -8.24 -16.88 19.26
CA GLY A 434 -8.88 -17.10 20.56
C GLY A 434 -10.28 -17.70 20.42
N ILE A 435 -11.10 -17.18 19.51
CA ILE A 435 -12.44 -17.71 19.20
C ILE A 435 -12.35 -19.16 18.73
N ILE A 436 -11.42 -19.49 17.83
CA ILE A 436 -11.21 -20.87 17.36
C ILE A 436 -10.92 -21.80 18.55
N ILE A 437 -10.01 -21.41 19.44
CA ILE A 437 -9.65 -22.20 20.63
C ILE A 437 -10.85 -22.37 21.57
N ILE A 438 -11.62 -21.30 21.79
CA ILE A 438 -12.84 -21.32 22.62
C ILE A 438 -13.90 -22.24 22.02
N CYS A 439 -14.11 -22.22 20.71
CA CYS A 439 -15.04 -23.11 20.03
C CYS A 439 -14.65 -24.58 20.20
N ILE A 440 -13.36 -24.90 20.09
CA ILE A 440 -12.83 -26.26 20.30
C ILE A 440 -13.03 -26.68 21.76
N ALA A 441 -12.54 -25.89 22.72
CA ALA A 441 -12.60 -26.22 24.14
C ALA A 441 -14.05 -26.31 24.64
N GLY A 442 -14.90 -25.36 24.27
CA GLY A 442 -16.32 -25.33 24.62
C GLY A 442 -17.07 -26.55 24.07
N SER A 443 -16.83 -26.89 22.80
CA SER A 443 -17.46 -28.07 22.18
C SER A 443 -17.00 -29.37 22.83
N TYR A 444 -15.72 -29.50 23.15
CA TYR A 444 -15.19 -30.65 23.89
C TYR A 444 -15.83 -30.77 25.27
N ILE A 445 -15.92 -29.68 26.04
CA ILE A 445 -16.52 -29.69 27.40
C ILE A 445 -17.99 -30.09 27.33
N VAL A 446 -18.76 -29.54 26.39
CA VAL A 446 -20.18 -29.88 26.20
C VAL A 446 -20.35 -31.37 25.94
N VAL A 447 -19.56 -31.93 25.02
CA VAL A 447 -19.60 -33.37 24.72
C VAL A 447 -19.13 -34.20 25.91
N ARG A 448 -18.08 -33.77 26.62
CA ARG A 448 -17.55 -34.48 27.79
C ARG A 448 -18.58 -34.59 28.92
N ILE A 449 -19.37 -33.55 29.14
CA ILE A 449 -20.47 -33.55 30.12
C ILE A 449 -21.63 -34.41 29.62
N ALA A 450 -21.99 -34.31 28.33
CA ALA A 450 -23.12 -35.03 27.75
C ALA A 450 -22.88 -36.55 27.57
N LYS A 451 -21.62 -36.97 27.44
CA LYS A 451 -21.23 -38.36 27.16
C LYS A 451 -20.16 -38.84 28.15
N LEU A 452 -20.57 -39.11 29.39
CA LEU A 452 -19.66 -39.50 30.49
C LEU A 452 -18.81 -40.77 30.23
N ALA A 453 -19.26 -41.68 29.36
CA ALA A 453 -18.52 -42.87 28.98
C ALA A 453 -18.62 -43.10 27.47
N VAL A 454 -17.48 -43.20 26.82
CA VAL A 454 -17.33 -43.62 25.42
C VAL A 454 -16.49 -44.90 25.43
N HIS A 455 -16.87 -45.88 24.61
CA HIS A 455 -16.16 -47.15 24.54
C HIS A 455 -14.84 -46.98 23.76
N ASP A 456 -13.77 -47.58 24.29
CA ASP A 456 -12.50 -47.71 23.58
C ASP A 456 -12.68 -48.73 22.45
N GLU A 457 -12.30 -48.34 21.25
CA GLU A 457 -12.32 -49.21 20.08
C GLU A 457 -10.88 -49.52 19.70
N GLY A 458 -10.57 -50.82 19.61
CA GLY A 458 -9.22 -51.39 19.57
C GLY A 458 -8.18 -50.68 18.70
N ASP A 459 -6.91 -50.90 19.05
CA ASP A 459 -5.76 -50.28 18.41
C ASP A 459 -5.38 -50.98 17.11
N SER A 460 -5.08 -50.19 16.07
CA SER A 460 -4.43 -50.66 14.85
C SER A 460 -3.30 -49.71 14.50
N LEU A 461 -2.09 -50.25 14.28
CA LEU A 461 -0.89 -49.48 13.94
C LEU A 461 -0.95 -48.85 12.54
N LEU A 462 -1.88 -49.31 11.69
CA LEU A 462 -2.04 -48.83 10.33
C LEU A 462 -2.91 -47.55 10.25
N LEU A 463 -3.69 -47.26 11.29
CA LEU A 463 -4.57 -46.09 11.35
C LEU A 463 -3.83 -44.86 11.88
N SER A 464 -3.99 -43.74 11.19
CA SER A 464 -3.68 -42.42 11.74
C SER A 464 -4.63 -42.07 12.90
N SER A 465 -4.23 -41.12 13.75
CA SER A 465 -5.09 -40.59 14.83
C SER A 465 -6.47 -40.18 14.33
N GLY A 466 -6.49 -39.39 13.26
CA GLY A 466 -7.71 -38.92 12.62
C GLY A 466 -8.59 -40.07 12.13
N ALA A 467 -8.03 -41.04 11.41
CA ALA A 467 -8.77 -42.21 10.97
C ALA A 467 -9.25 -43.08 12.16
N LYS A 468 -8.46 -43.14 13.24
CA LYS A 468 -8.83 -43.91 14.43
C LYS A 468 -10.10 -43.32 15.05
N TYR A 469 -10.14 -42.02 15.29
CA TYR A 469 -11.21 -41.43 16.10
C TYR A 469 -12.33 -40.73 15.30
N LEU A 470 -12.19 -40.52 13.99
CA LEU A 470 -13.20 -39.81 13.17
C LEU A 470 -13.95 -40.71 12.19
N PHE A 471 -13.42 -41.87 11.82
CA PHE A 471 -14.11 -42.75 10.88
C PHE A 471 -15.26 -43.50 11.54
N ASP A 472 -16.37 -43.64 10.81
CA ASP A 472 -17.40 -44.61 11.15
C ASP A 472 -16.94 -46.01 10.74
N ARG A 473 -16.96 -46.92 11.71
CA ARG A 473 -16.45 -48.29 11.57
C ARG A 473 -17.53 -49.34 11.70
N LYS A 474 -18.66 -49.01 12.33
CA LYS A 474 -19.68 -50.00 12.73
C LYS A 474 -20.18 -50.89 11.59
N PRO A 475 -20.45 -50.38 10.38
CA PRO A 475 -20.91 -51.22 9.28
C PRO A 475 -19.79 -52.07 8.64
N TRP A 476 -18.53 -51.85 9.02
CA TRP A 476 -17.34 -52.43 8.41
C TRP A 476 -16.57 -53.38 9.33
N ILE A 477 -17.16 -53.78 10.46
CA ILE A 477 -16.60 -54.80 11.36
C ILE A 477 -17.20 -56.16 11.01
N HIS A 478 -16.36 -57.12 10.63
CA HIS A 478 -16.77 -58.48 10.31
C HIS A 478 -15.94 -59.49 11.12
N HIS A 479 -16.61 -60.38 11.85
CA HIS A 479 -15.98 -61.31 12.81
C HIS A 479 -14.99 -60.66 13.80
N GLY A 480 -15.27 -59.41 14.23
CA GLY A 480 -14.43 -58.68 15.17
C GLY A 480 -13.20 -58.01 14.55
N VAL A 481 -13.00 -58.12 13.22
CA VAL A 481 -11.93 -57.42 12.48
C VAL A 481 -12.52 -56.23 11.74
N TYR A 482 -11.84 -55.08 11.79
CA TYR A 482 -12.25 -53.88 11.06
C TYR A 482 -11.69 -53.94 9.63
N TYR A 483 -12.59 -53.82 8.65
CA TYR A 483 -12.28 -53.86 7.22
C TYR A 483 -12.39 -52.45 6.64
N ILE A 484 -11.26 -51.78 6.43
CA ILE A 484 -11.26 -50.40 5.92
C ILE A 484 -11.53 -50.38 4.41
N ASP A 485 -12.55 -49.63 3.98
CA ASP A 485 -12.87 -49.52 2.56
C ASP A 485 -11.77 -48.77 1.77
N PRO A 486 -11.65 -48.99 0.44
CA PRO A 486 -10.59 -48.37 -0.36
C PRO A 486 -10.52 -46.84 -0.29
N ALA A 487 -11.66 -46.15 -0.18
CA ALA A 487 -11.68 -44.68 -0.08
C ALA A 487 -11.19 -44.23 1.30
N SER A 488 -11.69 -44.84 2.37
CA SER A 488 -11.19 -44.58 3.74
C SER A 488 -9.71 -44.95 3.90
N ALA A 489 -9.23 -45.99 3.20
CA ALA A 489 -7.83 -46.36 3.17
C ALA A 489 -6.97 -45.25 2.54
N ILE A 490 -7.38 -44.70 1.39
CA ILE A 490 -6.70 -43.57 0.75
C ILE A 490 -6.71 -42.34 1.67
N LEU A 491 -7.83 -42.05 2.33
CA LEU A 491 -7.91 -40.95 3.30
C LEU A 491 -6.90 -41.11 4.44
N ASN A 492 -6.74 -42.33 4.92
CA ASN A 492 -5.75 -42.71 5.93
C ASN A 492 -4.31 -42.79 5.38
N GLY A 493 -4.09 -42.54 4.09
CA GLY A 493 -2.75 -42.58 3.47
C GLY A 493 -2.28 -43.97 3.04
N MET A 494 -3.22 -44.90 2.82
CA MET A 494 -2.91 -46.24 2.33
C MET A 494 -3.47 -46.41 0.92
N ILE A 495 -2.61 -46.74 -0.03
CA ILE A 495 -3.04 -47.14 -1.38
C ILE A 495 -3.10 -48.65 -1.42
N THR A 496 -4.29 -49.19 -1.60
CA THR A 496 -4.54 -50.63 -1.68
C THR A 496 -4.77 -51.08 -3.12
N PHE A 497 -4.07 -52.12 -3.56
CA PHE A 497 -4.25 -52.73 -4.87
C PHE A 497 -4.46 -54.24 -4.74
N HIS A 498 -5.63 -54.71 -5.16
CA HIS A 498 -5.98 -56.13 -5.14
C HIS A 498 -5.51 -56.82 -6.42
N TRP A 499 -4.72 -57.87 -6.28
CA TRP A 499 -4.28 -58.70 -7.40
C TRP A 499 -4.30 -60.18 -7.04
N LYS A 500 -5.20 -60.94 -7.68
CA LYS A 500 -5.45 -62.36 -7.37
C LYS A 500 -5.77 -62.53 -5.88
N ARG A 501 -4.98 -63.34 -5.15
CA ARG A 501 -5.14 -63.62 -3.71
C ARG A 501 -4.29 -62.73 -2.80
N LYS A 502 -3.73 -61.63 -3.31
CA LYS A 502 -2.89 -60.72 -2.52
C LYS A 502 -3.39 -59.28 -2.61
N ILE A 503 -3.36 -58.60 -1.47
CA ILE A 503 -3.62 -57.18 -1.32
C ILE A 503 -2.26 -56.50 -1.13
N TYR A 504 -1.86 -55.67 -2.09
CA TYR A 504 -0.66 -54.85 -1.99
C TYR A 504 -1.02 -53.50 -1.39
N ILE A 505 -0.22 -53.05 -0.42
CA ILE A 505 -0.50 -51.87 0.37
C ILE A 505 0.75 -51.00 0.38
N MET A 506 0.61 -49.75 -0.08
CA MET A 506 1.59 -48.70 0.10
C MET A 506 1.08 -47.74 1.16
N ASP A 507 1.77 -47.69 2.31
CA ASP A 507 1.47 -46.73 3.36
C ASP A 507 2.38 -45.50 3.23
N ILE A 508 1.79 -44.36 2.86
CA ILE A 508 2.51 -43.10 2.68
C ILE A 508 3.02 -42.53 4.01
N LYS A 509 2.38 -42.90 5.13
CA LYS A 509 2.77 -42.42 6.47
C LYS A 509 4.13 -42.98 6.87
N THR A 510 4.35 -44.27 6.64
CA THR A 510 5.60 -44.96 6.96
C THR A 510 6.54 -45.13 5.76
N TRP A 511 6.10 -44.77 4.55
CA TRP A 511 6.79 -45.03 3.27
C TRP A 511 7.14 -46.51 3.07
N ARG A 512 6.25 -47.40 3.54
CA ARG A 512 6.45 -48.86 3.47
C ARG A 512 5.47 -49.52 2.51
N PHE A 513 5.97 -50.55 1.83
CA PHE A 513 5.19 -51.42 0.99
C PHE A 513 5.09 -52.81 1.60
N PHE A 514 3.89 -53.36 1.70
CA PHE A 514 3.66 -54.71 2.22
C PHE A 514 2.50 -55.39 1.49
N SER A 515 2.40 -56.71 1.64
CA SER A 515 1.34 -57.51 1.01
C SER A 515 0.70 -58.45 2.01
N ILE A 516 -0.63 -58.53 1.99
CA ILE A 516 -1.43 -59.41 2.85
C ILE A 516 -2.21 -60.38 1.94
N GLU A 517 -2.50 -61.58 2.43
CA GLU A 517 -3.38 -62.52 1.72
C GLU A 517 -4.83 -62.04 1.81
N ALA A 518 -5.55 -62.10 0.68
CA ALA A 518 -6.96 -61.74 0.62
C ALA A 518 -7.82 -62.87 1.21
N ASP A 519 -8.80 -62.51 2.03
CA ASP A 519 -9.75 -63.47 2.63
C ASP A 519 -10.80 -63.91 1.59
N GLU A 520 -10.98 -65.22 1.41
CA GLU A 520 -11.84 -65.79 0.36
C GLU A 520 -13.30 -65.97 0.81
N GLY A 521 -13.65 -65.63 2.06
CA GLY A 521 -14.97 -65.83 2.66
C GLY A 521 -15.78 -64.56 2.97
N VAL A 522 -15.34 -63.39 2.52
CA VAL A 522 -15.96 -62.10 2.88
C VAL A 522 -17.15 -61.72 1.98
N PRO A 523 -18.21 -61.08 2.53
CA PRO A 523 -19.35 -60.63 1.75
C PRO A 523 -18.97 -59.61 0.66
N PRO A 524 -19.76 -59.49 -0.43
CA PRO A 524 -19.45 -58.62 -1.57
C PRO A 524 -19.22 -57.15 -1.20
N SER A 525 -19.85 -56.69 -0.11
CA SER A 525 -19.74 -55.32 0.39
C SER A 525 -18.35 -54.96 0.94
N ILE A 526 -17.59 -55.94 1.42
CA ILE A 526 -16.25 -55.74 1.99
C ILE A 526 -15.17 -56.47 1.17
N TYR A 527 -15.50 -57.00 0.00
CA TYR A 527 -14.55 -57.74 -0.85
C TYR A 527 -13.31 -56.92 -1.24
N PHE A 528 -13.47 -55.60 -1.45
CA PHE A 528 -12.36 -54.71 -1.82
C PHE A 528 -11.67 -54.04 -0.63
N SER A 529 -12.15 -54.30 0.58
CA SER A 529 -11.66 -53.65 1.80
C SER A 529 -10.41 -54.33 2.34
N LEU A 530 -9.62 -53.57 3.11
CA LEU A 530 -8.40 -54.04 3.74
C LEU A 530 -8.70 -54.51 5.17
N PRO A 531 -8.48 -55.78 5.53
CA PRO A 531 -8.55 -56.22 6.92
C PRO A 531 -7.44 -55.58 7.76
N LEU A 532 -7.82 -54.93 8.85
CA LEU A 532 -6.90 -54.37 9.85
C LEU A 532 -6.74 -55.38 10.99
N THR A 533 -5.91 -56.39 10.75
CA THR A 533 -5.44 -57.33 11.79
C THR A 533 -4.20 -56.74 12.49
N GLU A 534 -3.89 -57.22 13.70
CA GLU A 534 -2.72 -56.79 14.48
C GLU A 534 -1.38 -56.88 13.72
#